data_AF-A0A949ZN76-F1
#
_entry.id   AF-A0A949ZN76-F1
#
_cell.length_a   1.000
_cell.length_b   1.000
_cell.length_c   1.000
_cell.angle_alpha   90.00
_cell.angle_beta   90.00
_cell.angle_gamma   90.00
#
_symmetry.space_group_name_H-M   'P 1'
#
loop_
_entity.id
_entity.type
_entity.pdbx_description
1 polymer ?
#
loop_
_entity_poly.entity_id
_entity_poly.type
_entity_poly.pdbx_seq_one_letter_code
_entity_poly.pdbx_strand_id
1 'polypeptide(L)' 'MVWFRRWGWIYRPVSVAGWLATALTLAFCAQVAVFVDSRSHSVSDTFYRVFPYAIPALLLLDWLASRTSPRAET' A
#
# COMPACT_ATOMS: atom_id res chain seq x y z
N MET A 1 -12.88 -12.57 -10.69
CA MET A 1 -13.44 -11.28 -10.26
C MET A 1 -12.33 -10.24 -10.29
N VAL A 2 -12.59 -9.06 -10.87
CA VAL A 2 -11.59 -7.98 -10.97
C VAL A 2 -11.60 -7.16 -9.69
N TRP A 3 -10.46 -7.05 -9.00
CA TRP A 3 -10.37 -6.28 -7.76
C TRP A 3 -9.78 -4.89 -7.97
N PHE A 4 -8.80 -4.82 -8.86
CA PHE A 4 -8.12 -3.59 -9.21
C PHE A 4 -8.16 -3.37 -10.72
N ARG A 5 -8.19 -2.12 -11.14
CA ARG A 5 -8.07 -1.73 -12.56
C ARG A 5 -6.80 -0.93 -12.74
N ARG A 6 -5.98 -1.31 -13.71
CA ARG A 6 -4.76 -0.57 -14.05
C ARG A 6 -5.12 0.85 -14.49
N TRP A 7 -4.50 1.84 -13.89
CA TRP A 7 -4.62 3.26 -14.20
C TRP A 7 -3.22 3.82 -14.44
N GLY A 8 -2.69 3.56 -15.64
CA GLY A 8 -1.30 3.89 -15.99
C GLY A 8 -0.30 3.07 -15.18
N TRP A 9 0.37 3.73 -14.23
CA TRP A 9 1.44 3.17 -13.38
C TRP A 9 0.93 2.63 -12.04
N ILE A 10 -0.33 2.93 -11.69
CA ILE A 10 -0.92 2.56 -10.39
C ILE A 10 -2.16 1.70 -10.66
N TYR A 11 -2.58 0.94 -9.65
CA TYR A 11 -3.81 0.16 -9.66
C TYR A 11 -4.90 0.84 -8.81
N ARG A 12 -6.07 1.10 -9.41
CA ARG A 12 -7.23 1.65 -8.71
C ARG A 12 -8.14 0.51 -8.20
N PRO A 13 -8.51 0.47 -6.90
CA PRO A 13 -9.47 -0.51 -6.42
C PRO A 13 -10.84 -0.27 -7.05
N VAL A 14 -11.47 -1.34 -7.55
CA VAL A 14 -12.80 -1.33 -8.18
C VAL A 14 -13.78 -2.29 -7.51
N SER A 15 -13.29 -3.17 -6.62
CA SER A 15 -14.11 -4.08 -5.82
C SER A 15 -14.01 -3.76 -4.33
N VAL A 16 -14.97 -4.27 -3.55
CA VAL A 16 -14.94 -4.22 -2.07
C VAL A 16 -13.65 -4.83 -1.53
N ALA A 17 -13.21 -5.96 -2.08
CA ALA A 17 -11.99 -6.63 -1.64
C ALA A 17 -10.72 -5.80 -1.98
N GLY A 18 -10.70 -5.11 -3.12
CA GLY A 18 -9.64 -4.17 -3.46
C GLY A 18 -9.58 -2.99 -2.49
N TRP A 19 -10.73 -2.38 -2.19
CA TRP A 19 -10.83 -1.31 -1.20
C TRP A 19 -10.41 -1.77 0.20
N LEU A 20 -10.80 -2.98 0.61
CA LEU A 20 -10.42 -3.54 1.90
C LEU A 20 -8.90 -3.75 1.99
N ALA A 21 -8.28 -4.33 0.95
CA ALA A 21 -6.83 -4.50 0.89
C ALA A 21 -6.10 -3.15 0.97
N THR A 22 -6.54 -2.15 0.20
CA THR A 22 -5.98 -0.80 0.26
C THR A 22 -6.14 -0.18 1.64
N ALA A 23 -7.32 -0.26 2.25
CA ALA A 23 -7.59 0.29 3.57
C ALA A 23 -6.72 -0.37 4.65
N LEU A 24 -6.55 -1.69 4.63
CA LEU A 24 -5.69 -2.42 5.55
C LEU A 24 -4.22 -2.01 5.40
N THR A 25 -3.72 -1.90 4.17
CA THR A 25 -2.35 -1.42 3.92
C THR A 25 -2.15 0.00 4.44
N LEU A 26 -3.09 0.91 4.18
CA LEU A 26 -3.00 2.29 4.68
C LEU A 26 -3.09 2.37 6.20
N ALA A 27 -3.98 1.59 6.81
CA ALA A 27 -4.11 1.51 8.27
C ALA A 27 -2.81 0.99 8.92
N PHE A 28 -2.19 -0.04 8.33
CA PHE A 28 -0.89 -0.54 8.77
C PHE A 28 0.20 0.53 8.67
N CYS A 29 0.32 1.21 7.52
CA CYS A 29 1.30 2.28 7.34
C CYS A 29 1.08 3.43 8.34
N ALA A 30 -0.17 3.85 8.55
CA ALA A 30 -0.52 4.89 9.52
C ALA A 30 -0.19 4.47 10.96
N GLN A 31 -0.51 3.24 11.34
CA GLN A 31 -0.16 2.69 12.66
C GLN A 31 1.35 2.71 12.89
N VAL A 32 2.15 2.25 11.91
CA VAL A 32 3.61 2.28 12.00
C VAL A 32 4.12 3.71 12.08
N ALA A 33 3.60 4.63 11.25
CA ALA A 33 4.01 6.02 11.27
C ALA A 33 3.76 6.69 12.63
N VAL A 34 2.58 6.53 13.21
CA VAL A 34 2.24 7.06 14.55
C VAL A 34 3.14 6.44 15.63
N PHE A 35 3.39 5.13 15.55
CA PHE A 35 4.25 4.44 16.50
C PHE A 35 5.70 4.93 16.44
N VAL A 36 6.24 5.13 15.23
CA VAL A 36 7.61 5.59 15.04
C VAL A 36 7.74 7.06 15.44
N ASP A 37 6.83 7.92 14.98
CA ASP A 37 6.84 9.36 15.24
C ASP A 37 6.86 9.67 16.74
N SER A 38 6.06 8.94 17.53
CA SER A 38 6.06 9.05 19.01
C SER A 38 7.41 8.74 19.70
N ARG A 39 8.35 8.14 18.97
CA ARG A 39 9.67 7.71 19.47
C ARG A 39 10.82 8.33 18.68
N SER A 40 10.55 9.30 17.82
CA SER A 40 11.56 9.90 16.94
C SER A 40 11.89 11.31 17.40
N HIS A 41 13.17 11.67 17.26
CA HIS A 41 13.69 12.98 17.66
C HIS A 41 13.85 13.95 16.48
N SER A 42 13.56 13.49 15.26
CA SER A 42 13.65 14.25 14.01
C SER A 42 12.75 13.63 12.95
N VAL A 43 12.27 14.46 12.01
CA VAL A 43 11.47 14.03 10.86
C VAL A 43 12.25 13.01 10.00
N SER A 44 13.54 13.21 9.80
CA SER A 44 14.38 12.27 9.04
C SER A 44 14.46 10.91 9.73
N ASP A 45 14.58 10.88 11.06
CA ASP A 45 14.58 9.64 11.84
C ASP A 45 13.26 8.87 11.68
N THR A 46 12.12 9.59 11.69
CA THR A 46 10.81 9.01 11.40
C THR A 46 10.77 8.38 10.01
N PHE A 47 11.25 9.07 8.97
CA PHE A 47 11.27 8.53 7.60
C PHE A 47 12.11 7.27 7.47
N TYR A 48 13.34 7.28 8.00
CA TYR A 48 14.22 6.10 7.92
C TYR A 48 13.67 4.89 8.67
N ARG A 49 12.97 5.11 9.77
CA ARG A 49 12.38 4.04 10.59
C ARG A 49 11.04 3.54 10.05
N VAL A 50 10.25 4.36 9.36
CA VAL A 50 8.99 3.95 8.71
C VAL A 50 9.24 3.21 7.38
N PHE A 51 10.25 3.64 6.61
CA PHE A 51 10.61 3.08 5.31
C PHE A 51 10.62 1.53 5.24
N PRO A 52 11.30 0.80 6.14
CA PRO A 52 11.38 -0.68 6.05
C PRO A 52 10.05 -1.39 6.26
N TYR A 53 9.00 -0.71 6.73
CA TYR A 53 7.67 -1.28 6.91
C TYR A 53 6.70 -0.83 5.83
N ALA A 54 6.68 0.48 5.54
CA ALA A 54 5.72 1.06 4.60
C ALA A 54 5.98 0.60 3.16
N ILE A 55 7.24 0.57 2.72
CA ILE A 55 7.57 0.23 1.33
C ILE A 55 7.25 -1.23 1.02
N PRO A 56 7.65 -2.23 1.83
CA PRO A 56 7.24 -3.62 1.57
C PRO A 56 5.72 -3.81 1.59
N ALA A 57 5.00 -3.13 2.49
CA ALA A 57 3.53 -3.21 2.53
C ALA A 57 2.87 -2.66 1.26
N LEU A 58 3.37 -1.53 0.75
CA LEU A 58 2.90 -0.95 -0.51
C LEU A 58 3.26 -1.81 -1.72
N LEU A 59 4.47 -2.40 -1.75
CA LEU A 59 4.88 -3.33 -2.80
C LEU A 59 4.04 -4.62 -2.79
N LEU A 60 3.66 -5.11 -1.61
CA LEU A 60 2.75 -6.25 -1.49
C LEU A 60 1.36 -5.91 -2.04
N LEU A 61 0.86 -4.71 -1.76
CA LEU A 61 -0.41 -4.23 -2.31
C LEU A 61 -0.34 -4.09 -3.84
N ASP A 62 0.74 -3.53 -4.37
CA ASP A 62 0.96 -3.41 -5.82
C ASP A 62 1.03 -4.78 -6.50
N TRP A 63 1.80 -5.71 -5.91
CA TRP A 63 1.86 -7.09 -6.37
C TRP A 63 0.48 -7.75 -6.36
N LEU A 64 -0.29 -7.62 -5.28
CA LEU A 64 -1.65 -8.15 -5.19
C LEU A 64 -2.56 -7.55 -6.26
N ALA A 65 -2.47 -6.24 -6.48
CA ALA A 65 -3.24 -5.54 -7.47
C ALA A 65 -2.89 -5.98 -8.90
N SER A 66 -1.60 -6.24 -9.17
CA SER A 66 -1.14 -6.79 -10.45
C SER A 66 -1.77 -8.15 -10.77
N ARG A 67 -1.90 -9.03 -9.75
CA ARG A 67 -2.47 -10.38 -9.87
C ARG A 67 -3.99 -10.39 -10.02
N THR A 68 -4.65 -9.34 -9.55
CA THR A 68 -6.12 -9.25 -9.49
C THR A 68 -6.71 -8.22 -10.46
N SER A 69 -5.85 -7.66 -11.31
CA SER A 69 -6.24 -6.81 -12.44
C SER A 69 -6.52 -7.65 -13.69
N PRO A 70 -7.38 -7.16 -14.61
CA PRO A 70 -7.59 -7.85 -15.88
C PRO A 70 -6.26 -7.87 -16.65
N ARG A 71 -5.86 -9.05 -17.12
CA ARG A 71 -4.71 -9.15 -18.03
C ARG A 71 -5.10 -8.40 -19.30
N ALA A 72 -4.29 -7.41 -19.71
CA ALA A 72 -4.44 -6.83 -21.02
C ALA A 72 -4.16 -7.94 -22.03
N GLU A 73 -5.22 -8.43 -22.68
CA GLU A 73 -5.10 -9.32 -23.83
C GLU A 73 -4.46 -8.47 -24.95
N THR A 74 -3.18 -8.73 -25.20
CA THR A 74 -2.44 -8.21 -26.35
C THR A 74 -2.81 -8.97 -27.60
#